data_AF-A0A7Y2TH51-F1
#
_entry.id   AF-A0A7Y2TH51-F1
#
_cell.length_a   1.000
_cell.length_b   1.000
_cell.length_c   1.000
_cell.angle_alpha   90.00
_cell.angle_beta   90.00
_cell.angle_gamma   90.00
#
_symmetry.space_group_name_H-M   'P 1'
#
loop_
_entity.id
_entity.type
_entity.pdbx_description
1 polymer ?
#
loop_
_entity_poly.entity_id
_entity_poly.type
_entity_poly.pdbx_seq_one_letter_code
_entity_poly.pdbx_strand_id
1 'polypeptide(L)'
;MQFKDKSWQLQRYPKTTNNSLKAWSAADELLLSEAKELDGKKITLIHDSFGALATLLHQYNPTSVITYHSQLKAIRHNLKINSLDPKSLTYTNPFKMDQIESDLVLMKVPKSAELFELYLSKIHGSLNSHSTILCGFMTKYFTPRWLEIAEQFFDDVSQSKAAKKARVITLKSPKKEAPKIPLFNTIKNEFDLSLKQYAGVFSSSKIDIATQILLNNLPELNSNQNVLDLACGNGVIAAYVSKLLPETKVTALDDNFLAISSAKLNVTKDQAEFYWADSIKACKDQKFDLILCNPPFHFEYENNIEVALKLFREASDFLNEGGEFRIVANTHLNYRSHLNHLFSKVKQIIKSGKYEVISCIK
;
A
#
# COMPACT_ATOMS: atom_id res chain seq x y z
N MET A 1 -0.97 8.80 -22.81
CA MET A 1 -1.18 10.12 -22.16
C MET A 1 -0.34 11.15 -22.91
N GLN A 2 -0.87 12.34 -23.18
CA GLN A 2 -0.12 13.40 -23.89
C GLN A 2 0.53 14.34 -22.88
N PHE A 3 1.79 14.72 -23.10
CA PHE A 3 2.51 15.72 -22.29
C PHE A 3 3.67 16.31 -23.09
N LYS A 4 3.77 17.66 -23.13
CA LYS A 4 4.77 18.43 -23.93
C LYS A 4 4.94 17.86 -25.35
N ASP A 5 3.84 17.76 -26.09
CA ASP A 5 3.76 17.27 -27.48
C ASP A 5 4.22 15.83 -27.72
N LYS A 6 4.47 15.06 -26.65
CA LYS A 6 4.83 13.65 -26.71
C LYS A 6 3.69 12.77 -26.19
N SER A 7 3.44 11.66 -26.89
CA SER A 7 2.55 10.61 -26.42
C SER A 7 3.31 9.56 -25.62
N TRP A 8 2.79 9.23 -24.44
CA TRP A 8 3.34 8.27 -23.50
C TRP A 8 2.44 7.06 -23.35
N GLN A 9 3.03 5.87 -23.40
CA GLN A 9 2.33 4.62 -23.15
C GLN A 9 2.36 4.32 -21.65
N LEU A 10 1.20 4.05 -21.04
CA LEU A 10 1.13 3.74 -19.61
C LEU A 10 0.23 2.52 -19.41
N GLN A 11 0.71 1.56 -18.62
CA GLN A 11 0.01 0.31 -18.28
C GLN A 11 -0.12 0.17 -16.77
N ARG A 12 -1.25 -0.41 -16.34
CA ARG A 12 -1.47 -0.77 -14.94
C ARG A 12 -0.61 -1.97 -14.57
N TYR A 13 -0.28 -2.07 -13.29
CA TYR A 13 0.36 -3.24 -12.71
C TYR A 13 -0.39 -3.65 -11.43
N PRO A 14 -0.85 -4.92 -11.31
CA PRO A 14 -0.89 -5.93 -12.38
C PRO A 14 -1.72 -5.45 -13.58
N LYS A 15 -1.50 -6.06 -14.75
CA LYS A 15 -2.38 -5.84 -15.89
C LYS A 15 -3.79 -6.30 -15.51
N THR A 16 -4.79 -5.55 -15.92
CA THR A 16 -6.20 -5.87 -15.70
C THR A 16 -6.89 -6.08 -17.04
N THR A 17 -7.90 -6.94 -17.05
CA THR A 17 -8.78 -7.15 -18.20
C THR A 17 -9.87 -6.09 -18.31
N ASN A 18 -10.05 -5.26 -17.28
CA ASN A 18 -11.05 -4.21 -17.27
C ASN A 18 -10.54 -2.95 -18.00
N ASN A 19 -11.02 -2.75 -19.23
CA ASN A 19 -10.63 -1.63 -20.09
C ASN A 19 -11.06 -0.24 -19.56
N SER A 20 -11.95 -0.16 -18.57
CA SER A 20 -12.30 1.11 -17.93
C SER A 20 -11.22 1.63 -16.99
N LEU A 21 -10.29 0.76 -16.58
CA LEU A 21 -9.22 1.08 -15.64
C LEU A 21 -7.97 1.53 -16.39
N LYS A 22 -7.46 2.71 -16.01
CA LYS A 22 -6.25 3.29 -16.59
C LYS A 22 -5.12 3.34 -15.58
N ALA A 23 -3.89 3.49 -16.08
CA ALA A 23 -2.70 3.71 -15.26
C ALA A 23 -2.57 5.15 -14.75
N TRP A 24 -3.48 6.03 -15.15
CA TRP A 24 -3.55 7.41 -14.68
C TRP A 24 -5.01 7.85 -14.61
N SER A 25 -5.23 9.00 -14.00
CA SER A 25 -6.53 9.64 -13.80
C SER A 25 -6.48 11.10 -14.26
N ALA A 26 -7.64 11.76 -14.28
CA ALA A 26 -7.70 13.20 -14.57
C ALA A 26 -6.93 14.04 -13.53
N ALA A 27 -6.76 13.53 -12.30
CA ALA A 27 -5.92 14.19 -11.29
C ALA A 27 -4.45 14.22 -11.70
N ASP A 28 -3.93 13.16 -12.32
CA ASP A 28 -2.56 13.11 -12.84
C ASP A 28 -2.36 14.12 -13.98
N GLU A 29 -3.33 14.19 -14.90
CA GLU A 29 -3.32 15.17 -15.99
C GLU A 29 -3.34 16.61 -15.45
N LEU A 30 -4.18 16.88 -14.46
CA LEU A 30 -4.33 18.22 -13.89
C LEU A 30 -3.08 18.64 -13.10
N LEU A 31 -2.48 17.73 -12.33
CA LEU A 31 -1.19 17.97 -11.66
C LEU A 31 -0.12 18.40 -12.65
N LEU A 32 0.01 17.70 -13.78
CA LEU A 32 0.99 18.03 -14.81
C LEU A 32 0.71 19.37 -15.50
N SER A 33 -0.57 19.73 -15.70
CA SER A 33 -0.91 21.02 -16.30
C SER A 33 -0.68 22.22 -15.37
N GLU A 34 -0.83 22.02 -14.06
CA GLU A 34 -0.61 23.07 -13.05
C GLU A 34 0.87 23.19 -12.65
N ALA A 35 1.68 22.16 -12.91
CA ALA A 35 3.11 22.15 -12.64
C ALA A 35 3.87 23.04 -13.64
N LYS A 36 4.11 24.29 -13.26
CA LYS A 36 4.81 25.31 -14.07
C LYS A 36 6.31 25.38 -13.75
N GLU A 37 7.10 25.81 -14.74
CA GLU A 37 8.54 26.12 -14.60
C GLU A 37 9.32 24.95 -14.00
N LEU A 38 9.28 23.79 -14.66
CA LEU A 38 9.88 22.56 -14.15
C LEU A 38 11.41 22.56 -14.20
N ASP A 39 11.99 23.34 -15.12
CA ASP A 39 13.43 23.37 -15.36
C ASP A 39 14.17 23.89 -14.12
N GLY A 40 15.17 23.12 -13.67
CA GLY A 40 15.99 23.44 -12.50
C GLY A 40 15.35 23.18 -11.13
N LYS A 41 14.07 22.77 -11.07
CA LYS A 41 13.40 22.46 -9.78
C LYS A 41 13.74 21.05 -9.28
N LYS A 42 13.90 20.92 -7.97
CA LYS A 42 13.90 19.63 -7.28
C LYS A 42 12.46 19.15 -7.12
N ILE A 43 12.09 18.12 -7.89
CA ILE A 43 10.71 17.61 -7.95
C ILE A 43 10.58 16.33 -7.12
N THR A 44 9.57 16.29 -6.26
CA THR A 44 9.21 15.11 -5.47
C THR A 44 7.82 14.61 -5.85
N LEU A 45 7.69 13.31 -6.09
CA LEU A 45 6.43 12.67 -6.47
C LEU A 45 5.95 11.78 -5.35
N ILE A 46 4.74 12.03 -4.85
CA ILE A 46 4.16 11.27 -3.76
C ILE A 46 2.90 10.58 -4.24
N HIS A 47 2.83 9.28 -3.95
CA HIS A 47 1.66 8.45 -4.22
C HIS A 47 1.27 8.38 -5.71
N ASP A 48 2.27 8.39 -6.60
CA ASP A 48 2.12 8.11 -8.03
C ASP A 48 1.93 6.60 -8.26
N SER A 49 0.67 6.17 -8.29
CA SER A 49 0.26 4.75 -8.21
C SER A 49 0.92 3.84 -9.24
N PHE A 50 1.00 4.29 -10.50
CA PHE A 50 1.52 3.49 -11.61
C PHE A 50 2.69 4.16 -12.33
N GLY A 51 3.19 5.29 -11.84
CA GLY A 51 4.32 5.98 -12.45
C GLY A 51 3.95 6.91 -13.59
N ALA A 52 2.73 7.44 -13.64
CA ALA A 52 2.35 8.39 -14.67
C ALA A 52 3.20 9.67 -14.55
N LEU A 53 3.30 10.24 -13.36
CA LEU A 53 4.10 11.42 -13.11
C LEU A 53 5.59 11.12 -13.27
N ALA A 54 6.07 10.01 -12.70
CA ALA A 54 7.48 9.61 -12.75
C ALA A 54 7.96 9.37 -14.19
N THR A 55 7.12 8.77 -15.04
CA THR A 55 7.46 8.52 -16.45
C THR A 55 7.48 9.83 -17.25
N LEU A 56 6.45 10.67 -17.12
CA LEU A 56 6.31 11.90 -17.91
C LEU A 56 7.29 12.99 -17.49
N LEU A 57 7.67 13.02 -16.21
CA LEU A 57 8.62 13.98 -15.65
C LEU A 57 10.04 13.44 -15.59
N HIS A 58 10.32 12.25 -16.15
CA HIS A 58 11.61 11.58 -16.05
C HIS A 58 12.81 12.49 -16.41
N GLN A 59 12.69 13.33 -17.45
CA GLN A 59 13.73 14.26 -17.88
C GLN A 59 14.15 15.31 -16.83
N TYR A 60 13.31 15.54 -15.80
CA TYR A 60 13.60 16.46 -14.69
C TYR A 60 14.17 15.74 -13.46
N ASN A 61 14.51 14.45 -13.58
CA ASN A 61 15.09 13.63 -12.51
C ASN A 61 14.31 13.70 -11.17
N PRO A 62 12.98 13.48 -11.16
CA PRO A 62 12.20 13.57 -9.93
C PRO A 62 12.55 12.47 -8.94
N THR A 63 12.42 12.77 -7.64
CA THR A 63 12.50 11.76 -6.58
C THR A 63 11.11 11.21 -6.30
N SER A 64 10.90 9.92 -6.54
CA SER A 64 9.61 9.26 -6.23
C SER A 64 9.59 8.72 -4.81
N VAL A 65 8.57 9.03 -4.02
CA VAL A 65 8.33 8.36 -2.75
C VAL A 65 7.48 7.12 -2.97
N ILE A 66 8.09 5.97 -2.69
CA ILE A 66 7.50 4.66 -2.97
C ILE A 66 6.94 4.08 -1.68
N THR A 67 5.63 3.91 -1.66
CA THR A 67 4.91 3.31 -0.52
C THR A 67 4.59 1.85 -0.79
N TYR A 68 4.38 1.47 -2.06
CA TYR A 68 4.03 0.10 -2.44
C TYR A 68 5.14 -0.54 -3.29
N HIS A 69 5.43 -1.82 -3.09
CA HIS A 69 6.41 -2.53 -3.91
C HIS A 69 5.89 -2.69 -5.36
N SER A 70 4.59 -2.94 -5.50
CA SER A 70 3.87 -2.97 -6.78
C SER A 70 3.94 -1.63 -7.52
N GLN A 71 3.89 -0.50 -6.82
CA GLN A 71 4.09 0.84 -7.38
C GLN A 71 5.49 0.97 -8.01
N LEU A 72 6.54 0.52 -7.32
CA LEU A 72 7.91 0.53 -7.87
C LEU A 72 8.02 -0.31 -9.14
N LYS A 73 7.38 -1.49 -9.16
CA LYS A 73 7.31 -2.32 -10.37
C LYS A 73 6.55 -1.64 -11.50
N ALA A 74 5.43 -0.98 -11.19
CA ALA A 74 4.63 -0.25 -12.16
C ALA A 74 5.41 0.88 -12.83
N ILE A 75 6.11 1.69 -12.02
CA ILE A 75 6.97 2.78 -12.52
C ILE A 75 8.06 2.23 -13.44
N ARG A 76 8.82 1.23 -12.97
CA ARG A 76 9.90 0.63 -13.77
C ARG A 76 9.40 0.03 -15.09
N HIS A 77 8.23 -0.60 -15.07
CA HIS A 77 7.58 -1.11 -16.29
C HIS A 77 7.22 0.03 -17.23
N ASN A 78 6.60 1.10 -16.73
CA ASN A 78 6.19 2.24 -17.55
C ASN A 78 7.37 3.05 -18.10
N LEU A 79 8.48 3.15 -17.37
CA LEU A 79 9.75 3.68 -17.91
C LEU A 79 10.23 2.82 -19.09
N LYS A 80 10.30 1.49 -18.89
CA LYS A 80 10.82 0.55 -19.90
C LYS A 80 10.02 0.59 -21.20
N ILE A 81 8.68 0.58 -21.15
CA ILE A 81 7.85 0.58 -22.37
C ILE A 81 7.94 1.92 -23.14
N ASN A 82 8.44 2.99 -22.52
CA ASN A 82 8.73 4.27 -23.17
C ASN A 82 10.22 4.45 -23.49
N SER A 83 11.00 3.36 -23.51
CA SER A 83 12.44 3.35 -23.81
C SER A 83 13.29 4.22 -22.85
N LEU A 84 12.86 4.35 -21.60
CA LEU A 84 13.61 4.98 -20.52
C LEU A 84 14.26 3.89 -19.65
N ASP A 85 15.46 4.15 -19.12
CA ASP A 85 16.16 3.19 -18.27
C ASP A 85 15.48 3.07 -16.90
N PRO A 86 14.92 1.91 -16.52
CA PRO A 86 14.29 1.76 -15.21
C PRO A 86 15.25 1.90 -14.01
N LYS A 87 16.56 1.80 -14.24
CA LYS A 87 17.59 1.99 -13.20
C LYS A 87 17.88 3.46 -12.90
N SER A 88 17.52 4.36 -13.80
CA SER A 88 17.65 5.81 -13.62
C SER A 88 16.61 6.40 -12.66
N LEU A 89 15.64 5.60 -12.20
CA LEU A 89 14.63 6.02 -11.23
C LEU A 89 15.27 6.32 -9.87
N THR A 90 15.25 7.60 -9.48
CA THR A 90 15.55 8.04 -8.12
C THR A 90 14.31 7.88 -7.25
N TYR A 91 14.44 7.16 -6.12
CA TYR A 91 13.32 6.96 -5.21
C TYR A 91 13.74 6.84 -3.75
N THR A 92 12.79 7.16 -2.87
CA THR A 92 12.91 7.03 -1.41
C THR A 92 11.67 6.35 -0.83
N ASN A 93 11.60 6.24 0.50
CA ASN A 93 10.44 5.69 1.22
C ASN A 93 9.79 6.77 2.12
N PRO A 94 8.55 6.54 2.60
CA PRO A 94 7.82 7.51 3.41
C PRO A 94 8.53 8.02 4.69
N PHE A 95 9.48 7.26 5.24
CA PHE A 95 10.18 7.68 6.46
C PHE A 95 11.34 8.63 6.22
N LYS A 96 11.80 8.75 4.98
CA LYS A 96 12.94 9.59 4.57
C LYS A 96 12.51 10.80 3.73
N MET A 97 11.23 11.16 3.74
CA MET A 97 10.73 12.34 3.02
C MET A 97 11.29 13.65 3.58
N ASP A 98 11.66 13.69 4.86
CA ASP A 98 12.31 14.83 5.50
C ASP A 98 13.78 15.02 5.08
N GLN A 99 14.34 14.05 4.34
CA GLN A 99 15.73 14.05 3.88
C GLN A 99 15.88 14.48 2.41
N ILE A 100 14.79 14.91 1.75
CA ILE A 100 14.77 15.24 0.33
C ILE A 100 14.38 16.69 0.09
N GLU A 101 15.34 17.52 -0.32
CA GLU A 101 15.04 18.90 -0.71
C GLU A 101 14.07 18.94 -1.90
N SER A 102 12.99 19.71 -1.76
CA SER A 102 11.88 19.72 -2.73
C SER A 102 11.39 21.14 -2.99
N ASP A 103 11.56 21.64 -4.21
CA ASP A 103 10.97 22.92 -4.64
C ASP A 103 9.52 22.75 -5.07
N LEU A 104 9.20 21.59 -5.67
CA LEU A 104 7.87 21.24 -6.15
C LEU A 104 7.53 19.81 -5.76
N VAL A 105 6.45 19.63 -5.02
CA VAL A 105 5.91 18.31 -4.68
C VAL A 105 4.61 18.08 -5.46
N LEU A 106 4.53 16.99 -6.22
CA LEU A 106 3.29 16.55 -6.84
C LEU A 106 2.77 15.32 -6.08
N MET A 107 1.63 15.47 -5.43
CA MET A 107 1.01 14.43 -4.62
C MET A 107 -0.35 14.05 -5.17
N LYS A 108 -0.58 12.77 -5.44
CA LYS A 108 -1.96 12.27 -5.50
C LYS A 108 -2.47 12.07 -4.10
N VAL A 109 -3.54 12.78 -3.73
CA VAL A 109 -4.06 12.72 -2.36
C VAL A 109 -4.44 11.26 -2.04
N PRO A 110 -3.90 10.66 -0.96
CA PRO A 110 -4.25 9.31 -0.57
C PRO A 110 -5.69 9.23 -0.08
N LYS A 111 -6.27 8.03 -0.17
CA LYS A 111 -7.64 7.77 0.31
C LYS A 111 -7.80 8.06 1.81
N SER A 112 -6.77 7.80 2.60
CA SER A 112 -6.76 8.07 4.05
C SER A 112 -6.32 9.50 4.34
N ALA A 113 -7.14 10.24 5.08
CA ALA A 113 -6.78 11.56 5.60
C ALA A 113 -5.58 11.48 6.57
N GLU A 114 -5.50 10.43 7.39
CA GLU A 114 -4.34 10.20 8.29
C GLU A 114 -3.04 10.00 7.49
N LEU A 115 -3.12 9.29 6.34
CA LEU A 115 -1.94 9.12 5.48
C LEU A 115 -1.54 10.42 4.78
N PHE A 116 -2.53 11.24 4.41
CA PHE A 116 -2.28 12.58 3.87
C PHE A 116 -1.58 13.46 4.91
N GLU A 117 -2.05 13.46 6.15
CA GLU A 117 -1.43 14.17 7.28
C GLU A 117 -0.01 13.67 7.57
N LEU A 118 0.22 12.35 7.54
CA LEU A 118 1.55 11.77 7.67
C LEU A 118 2.51 12.27 6.58
N TYR A 119 2.07 12.28 5.32
CA TYR A 119 2.91 12.76 4.21
C TYR A 119 3.21 14.25 4.33
N LEU A 120 2.23 15.09 4.68
CA LEU A 120 2.47 16.51 4.89
C LEU A 120 3.44 16.74 6.06
N SER A 121 3.24 16.08 7.20
CA SER A 121 4.15 16.19 8.34
C SER A 121 5.58 15.78 8.00
N LYS A 122 5.75 14.70 7.23
CA LYS A 122 7.07 14.20 6.85
C LYS A 122 7.77 15.09 5.82
N ILE A 123 7.08 15.49 4.76
CA ILE A 123 7.70 16.32 3.73
C ILE A 123 7.97 17.75 4.23
N HIS A 124 7.14 18.28 5.14
CA HIS A 124 7.28 19.63 5.71
C HIS A 124 8.69 19.89 6.28
N GLY A 125 9.32 18.87 6.88
CA GLY A 125 10.69 18.98 7.43
C GLY A 125 11.78 19.28 6.39
N SER A 126 11.49 19.12 5.10
CA SER A 126 12.43 19.33 3.99
C SER A 126 12.10 20.54 3.10
N LEU A 127 11.00 21.24 3.38
CA LEU A 127 10.53 22.36 2.56
C LEU A 127 11.25 23.66 2.92
N ASN A 128 11.43 24.51 1.90
CA ASN A 128 11.87 25.90 2.04
C ASN A 128 10.69 26.87 1.84
N SER A 129 10.91 28.17 2.08
CA SER A 129 9.87 29.21 1.97
C SER A 129 9.25 29.37 0.58
N HIS A 130 9.87 28.83 -0.46
CA HIS A 130 9.40 28.90 -1.85
C HIS A 130 8.82 27.57 -2.34
N SER A 131 8.87 26.52 -1.52
CA SER A 131 8.38 25.21 -1.89
C SER A 131 6.87 25.23 -2.09
N THR A 132 6.42 24.54 -3.13
CA THR A 132 4.99 24.39 -3.45
C THR A 132 4.61 22.92 -3.48
N ILE A 133 3.47 22.57 -2.89
CA ILE A 133 2.86 21.24 -3.05
C ILE A 133 1.58 21.37 -3.86
N LEU A 134 1.46 20.53 -4.90
CA LEU A 134 0.24 20.35 -5.67
C LEU A 134 -0.37 18.99 -5.31
N CYS A 135 -1.57 19.02 -4.74
CA CYS A 135 -2.29 17.85 -4.25
C CYS A 135 -3.49 17.55 -5.17
N GLY A 136 -3.33 16.59 -6.08
CA GLY A 136 -4.34 16.21 -7.07
C GLY A 136 -5.28 15.12 -6.57
N PHE A 137 -6.58 15.26 -6.83
CA PHE A 137 -7.61 14.27 -6.46
C PHE A 137 -8.81 14.30 -7.41
N MET A 138 -9.57 13.21 -7.43
CA MET A 138 -10.88 13.16 -8.09
C MET A 138 -11.95 13.76 -7.18
N THR A 139 -12.81 14.64 -7.69
CA THR A 139 -13.76 15.43 -6.89
C THR A 139 -14.71 14.58 -6.03
N LYS A 140 -15.08 13.39 -6.49
CA LYS A 140 -15.94 12.46 -5.75
C LYS A 140 -15.34 11.93 -4.43
N TYR A 141 -14.03 12.10 -4.22
CA TYR A 141 -13.35 11.67 -2.99
C TYR A 141 -13.02 12.82 -2.05
N PHE A 142 -13.38 14.05 -2.42
CA PHE A 142 -13.07 15.23 -1.63
C PHE A 142 -13.70 15.13 -0.23
N THR A 143 -12.93 15.54 0.79
CA THR A 143 -13.43 15.76 2.13
C THR A 143 -12.89 17.10 2.65
N PRO A 144 -13.69 17.87 3.43
CA PRO A 144 -13.20 19.11 4.06
C PRO A 144 -11.97 18.89 4.94
N ARG A 145 -11.84 17.69 5.53
CA ARG A 145 -10.72 17.30 6.39
C ARG A 145 -9.35 17.47 5.71
N TRP A 146 -9.24 17.31 4.39
CA TRP A 146 -7.97 17.54 3.70
C TRP A 146 -7.53 19.00 3.76
N LEU A 147 -8.45 19.96 3.69
CA LEU A 147 -8.13 21.38 3.83
C LEU A 147 -7.76 21.70 5.27
N GLU A 148 -8.53 21.20 6.24
CA GLU A 148 -8.23 21.38 7.66
C GLU A 148 -6.84 20.84 8.04
N ILE A 149 -6.42 19.71 7.46
CA ILE A 149 -5.07 19.19 7.63
C ILE A 149 -4.06 20.12 6.96
N ALA A 150 -4.27 20.47 5.69
CA ALA A 150 -3.36 21.34 4.94
C ALA A 150 -3.12 22.71 5.62
N GLU A 151 -4.18 23.34 6.12
CA GLU A 151 -4.14 24.63 6.82
C GLU A 151 -3.36 24.59 8.14
N GLN A 152 -3.10 23.40 8.70
CA GLN A 152 -2.21 23.27 9.85
C GLN A 152 -0.72 23.36 9.48
N PHE A 153 -0.36 23.07 8.23
CA PHE A 153 1.03 23.04 7.76
C PHE A 153 1.39 24.22 6.84
N PHE A 154 0.41 24.89 6.22
CA PHE A 154 0.64 25.93 5.21
C PHE A 154 -0.24 27.16 5.45
N ASP A 155 0.29 28.35 5.20
CA ASP A 155 -0.46 29.62 5.30
C ASP A 155 -1.30 29.91 4.04
N ASP A 156 -0.86 29.46 2.87
CA ASP A 156 -1.59 29.62 1.61
C ASP A 156 -2.08 28.25 1.12
N VAL A 157 -3.39 28.02 1.29
CA VAL A 157 -4.11 26.83 0.85
C VAL A 157 -5.21 27.27 -0.11
N SER A 158 -5.08 26.89 -1.38
CA SER A 158 -6.05 27.24 -2.42
C SER A 158 -6.46 26.04 -3.25
N GLN A 159 -7.60 26.13 -3.92
CA GLN A 159 -8.14 25.06 -4.78
C GLN A 159 -8.35 25.54 -6.21
N SER A 160 -8.00 24.68 -7.17
CA SER A 160 -8.29 24.90 -8.58
C SER A 160 -9.79 24.79 -8.88
N LYS A 161 -10.20 25.31 -10.04
CA LYS A 161 -11.48 24.91 -10.65
C LYS A 161 -11.45 23.41 -10.97
N ALA A 162 -12.62 22.79 -11.00
CA ALA A 162 -12.73 21.39 -11.40
C ALA A 162 -12.46 21.24 -12.90
N ALA A 163 -11.64 20.26 -13.27
CA ALA A 163 -11.39 19.88 -14.66
C ALA A 163 -11.48 18.35 -14.78
N LYS A 164 -12.30 17.84 -15.71
CA LYS A 164 -12.51 16.38 -15.91
C LYS A 164 -12.79 15.59 -14.62
N LYS A 165 -13.59 16.18 -13.70
CA LYS A 165 -13.89 15.62 -12.36
C LYS A 165 -12.67 15.47 -11.44
N ALA A 166 -11.60 16.22 -11.70
CA ALA A 166 -10.44 16.35 -10.82
C ALA A 166 -10.25 17.79 -10.36
N ARG A 167 -9.52 17.96 -9.26
CA ARG A 167 -9.07 19.25 -8.70
C ARG A 167 -7.67 19.12 -8.14
N VAL A 168 -7.00 20.26 -7.97
CA VAL A 168 -5.72 20.39 -7.28
C VAL A 168 -5.90 21.33 -6.09
N ILE A 169 -5.48 20.90 -4.91
CA ILE A 169 -5.18 21.80 -3.79
C ILE A 169 -3.73 22.25 -3.95
N THR A 170 -3.49 23.55 -3.90
CA THR A 170 -2.15 24.16 -3.93
C THR A 170 -1.79 24.60 -2.52
N LEU A 171 -0.64 24.14 -2.04
CA LEU A 171 -0.09 24.47 -0.72
C LEU A 171 1.20 25.26 -0.90
N LYS A 172 1.25 26.46 -0.33
CA LYS A 172 2.39 27.38 -0.37
C LYS A 172 2.60 28.01 1.00
N SER A 173 3.74 28.67 1.14
CA SER A 173 4.15 29.30 2.40
C SER A 173 4.10 28.29 3.55
N PRO A 174 4.99 27.27 3.55
CA PRO A 174 5.07 26.33 4.66
C PRO A 174 5.25 27.08 5.98
N LYS A 175 4.50 26.72 7.00
CA LYS A 175 4.56 27.40 8.30
C LYS A 175 5.90 27.15 8.95
N LYS A 176 6.41 28.13 9.69
CA LYS A 176 7.67 27.98 10.44
C LYS A 176 7.59 26.85 11.47
N GLU A 177 6.41 26.68 12.08
CA GLU A 177 6.11 25.61 13.02
C GLU A 177 4.93 24.79 12.50
N ALA A 178 5.06 23.47 12.56
CA ALA A 178 4.04 22.52 12.15
C ALA A 178 3.63 21.62 13.34
N PRO A 179 2.40 21.09 13.35
CA PRO A 179 1.97 20.20 14.42
C PRO A 179 2.83 18.93 14.46
N LYS A 180 3.15 18.49 15.67
CA LYS A 180 3.75 17.18 15.91
C LYS A 180 2.65 16.13 15.94
N ILE A 181 2.62 15.28 14.92
CA ILE A 181 1.67 14.16 14.86
C ILE A 181 2.30 12.89 15.44
N PRO A 182 1.53 12.03 16.13
CA PRO A 182 1.98 10.70 16.50
C PRO A 182 2.39 9.89 15.26
N LEU A 183 3.52 9.19 15.34
CA LEU A 183 3.99 8.35 14.23
C LEU A 183 3.12 7.10 14.04
N PHE A 184 2.52 6.60 15.12
CA PHE A 184 1.71 5.40 15.11
C PHE A 184 0.51 5.53 16.07
N ASN A 185 -0.56 4.83 15.73
CA ASN A 185 -1.71 4.60 16.59
C ASN A 185 -1.55 3.27 17.34
N THR A 186 -2.10 3.17 18.54
CA THR A 186 -2.21 1.90 19.29
C THR A 186 -3.55 1.25 18.98
N ILE A 187 -3.54 -0.05 18.67
CA ILE A 187 -4.73 -0.81 18.28
C ILE A 187 -5.27 -1.59 19.49
N LYS A 188 -6.49 -1.26 19.91
CA LYS A 188 -7.18 -1.98 20.99
C LYS A 188 -7.65 -3.36 20.49
N ASN A 189 -7.50 -4.38 21.34
CA ASN A 189 -7.87 -5.76 21.00
C ASN A 189 -8.15 -6.61 22.25
N GLU A 190 -8.81 -7.75 22.02
CA GLU A 190 -9.16 -8.77 23.04
C GLU A 190 -8.14 -9.91 23.14
N PHE A 191 -7.09 -9.89 22.31
CA PHE A 191 -6.06 -10.96 22.25
C PHE A 191 -4.84 -10.68 23.12
N ASP A 192 -4.88 -9.59 23.91
CA ASP A 192 -3.78 -9.15 24.76
C ASP A 192 -2.47 -9.00 23.95
N LEU A 193 -2.58 -8.30 22.82
CA LEU A 193 -1.46 -7.92 21.95
C LEU A 193 -1.18 -6.43 22.09
N SER A 194 0.11 -6.05 22.15
CA SER A 194 0.53 -4.66 22.06
C SER A 194 0.77 -4.28 20.60
N LEU A 195 -0.26 -3.75 19.95
CA LEU A 195 -0.23 -3.47 18.51
C LEU A 195 -0.12 -1.98 18.23
N LYS A 196 0.82 -1.60 17.39
CA LYS A 196 1.08 -0.27 16.85
C LYS A 196 0.94 -0.28 15.33
N GLN A 197 0.48 0.84 14.76
CA GLN A 197 0.26 0.94 13.33
C GLN A 197 0.50 2.35 12.80
N TYR A 198 1.26 2.47 11.72
CA TYR A 198 1.42 3.72 10.97
C TYR A 198 0.13 4.07 10.19
N ALA A 199 -0.08 5.36 9.92
CA ALA A 199 -1.19 5.82 9.10
C ALA A 199 -1.18 5.17 7.71
N GLY A 200 -2.37 4.92 7.14
CA GLY A 200 -2.51 4.32 5.80
C GLY A 200 -2.39 2.80 5.75
N VAL A 201 -2.14 2.13 6.86
CA VAL A 201 -2.30 0.67 7.00
C VAL A 201 -3.76 0.33 7.29
N PHE A 202 -4.22 -0.85 6.87
CA PHE A 202 -5.62 -1.28 7.00
C PHE A 202 -6.06 -1.38 8.47
N SER A 203 -7.29 -0.95 8.77
CA SER A 203 -7.93 -0.99 10.10
C SER A 203 -7.14 -0.31 11.23
N SER A 204 -7.13 1.03 11.27
CA SER A 204 -6.26 1.85 12.14
C SER A 204 -6.70 2.01 13.60
N SER A 205 -7.85 1.48 14.03
CA SER A 205 -8.37 1.68 15.41
C SER A 205 -8.63 0.40 16.21
N LYS A 206 -8.95 -0.71 15.54
CA LYS A 206 -9.20 -2.03 16.13
C LYS A 206 -8.78 -3.12 15.15
N ILE A 207 -8.61 -4.35 15.63
CA ILE A 207 -8.43 -5.50 14.73
C ILE A 207 -9.68 -5.66 13.85
N ASP A 208 -9.49 -5.86 12.55
CA ASP A 208 -10.59 -6.10 11.62
C ASP A 208 -11.39 -7.35 11.99
N ILE A 209 -12.71 -7.31 11.81
CA ILE A 209 -13.61 -8.40 12.22
C ILE A 209 -13.27 -9.70 11.49
N ALA A 210 -12.91 -9.64 10.20
CA ALA A 210 -12.53 -10.84 9.47
C ALA A 210 -11.25 -11.44 10.05
N THR A 211 -10.25 -10.60 10.37
CA THR A 211 -9.05 -11.07 11.05
C THR A 211 -9.36 -11.69 12.41
N GLN A 212 -10.24 -11.09 13.23
CA GLN A 212 -10.65 -11.70 14.52
C GLN A 212 -11.27 -13.10 14.33
N ILE A 213 -12.15 -13.25 13.33
CA ILE A 213 -12.75 -14.54 12.99
C ILE A 213 -11.68 -15.55 12.57
N LEU A 214 -10.67 -15.14 11.79
CA LEU A 214 -9.54 -15.99 11.43
C LEU A 214 -8.74 -16.44 12.65
N LEU A 215 -8.38 -15.51 13.55
CA LEU A 215 -7.60 -15.81 14.77
C LEU A 215 -8.34 -16.81 15.68
N ASN A 216 -9.65 -16.68 15.80
CA ASN A 216 -10.50 -17.60 16.57
C ASN A 216 -10.69 -18.97 15.89
N ASN A 217 -10.22 -19.15 14.65
CA ASN A 217 -10.38 -20.38 13.86
C ASN A 217 -9.05 -20.79 13.20
N LEU A 218 -7.92 -20.57 13.86
CA LEU A 218 -6.62 -21.08 13.41
C LEU A 218 -6.59 -22.61 13.46
N PRO A 219 -5.74 -23.27 12.64
CA PRO A 219 -5.52 -24.70 12.79
C PRO A 219 -4.84 -24.99 14.13
N GLU A 220 -4.75 -26.27 14.49
CA GLU A 220 -3.81 -26.68 15.52
C GLU A 220 -2.40 -26.29 15.07
N LEU A 221 -1.74 -25.53 15.93
CA LEU A 221 -0.44 -24.92 15.67
C LEU A 221 0.66 -25.78 16.30
N ASN A 222 1.68 -26.12 15.52
CA ASN A 222 2.82 -26.91 15.97
C ASN A 222 4.09 -26.06 15.98
N SER A 223 4.92 -26.19 17.03
CA SER A 223 6.12 -25.33 17.22
C SER A 223 7.14 -25.43 16.09
N ASN A 224 7.16 -26.54 15.34
CA ASN A 224 8.11 -26.81 14.25
C ASN A 224 7.64 -26.31 12.87
N GLN A 225 6.52 -25.58 12.78
CA GLN A 225 6.00 -25.10 11.50
C GLN A 225 6.70 -23.81 11.03
N ASN A 226 6.89 -23.68 9.72
CA ASN A 226 7.18 -22.42 9.07
C ASN A 226 5.87 -21.72 8.70
N VAL A 227 5.60 -20.56 9.29
CA VAL A 227 4.34 -19.83 9.10
C VAL A 227 4.55 -18.56 8.28
N LEU A 228 3.71 -18.33 7.27
CA LEU A 228 3.62 -17.07 6.53
C LEU A 228 2.32 -16.33 6.83
N ASP A 229 2.43 -15.09 7.29
CA ASP A 229 1.35 -14.09 7.30
C ASP A 229 1.39 -13.32 5.97
N LEU A 230 0.46 -13.65 5.07
CA LEU A 230 0.40 -13.16 3.71
C LEU A 230 -0.56 -11.97 3.59
N ALA A 231 -0.08 -10.86 3.01
CA ALA A 231 -0.74 -9.55 3.06
C ALA A 231 -0.98 -9.13 4.52
N CYS A 232 0.11 -9.15 5.30
CA CYS A 232 0.06 -9.15 6.76
C CYS A 232 -0.51 -7.87 7.39
N GLY A 233 -0.61 -6.77 6.64
CA GLY A 233 -0.98 -5.48 7.19
C GLY A 233 -0.02 -5.09 8.32
N ASN A 234 -0.56 -4.77 9.49
CA ASN A 234 0.23 -4.47 10.69
C ASN A 234 0.85 -5.70 11.37
N GLY A 235 0.76 -6.89 10.78
CA GLY A 235 1.32 -8.13 11.34
C GLY A 235 0.54 -8.68 12.53
N VAL A 236 -0.75 -8.35 12.69
CA VAL A 236 -1.56 -8.86 13.80
C VAL A 236 -1.65 -10.40 13.83
N ILE A 237 -1.74 -11.05 12.66
CA ILE A 237 -1.78 -12.52 12.58
C ILE A 237 -0.41 -13.07 12.98
N ALA A 238 0.68 -12.52 12.40
CA ALA A 238 2.04 -12.87 12.77
C ALA A 238 2.33 -12.68 14.28
N ALA A 239 1.85 -11.59 14.90
CA ALA A 239 2.02 -11.29 16.32
C ALA A 239 1.23 -12.29 17.19
N TYR A 240 0.01 -12.64 16.80
CA TYR A 240 -0.80 -13.62 17.51
C TYR A 240 -0.18 -15.02 17.45
N VAL A 241 0.23 -15.48 16.27
CA VAL A 241 0.95 -16.77 16.11
C VAL A 241 2.25 -16.75 16.91
N SER A 242 2.98 -15.64 16.89
CA SER A 242 4.21 -15.48 17.65
C SER A 242 4.01 -15.59 19.16
N LYS A 243 2.89 -15.07 19.68
CA LYS A 243 2.49 -15.20 21.09
C LYS A 243 2.15 -16.64 21.46
N LEU A 244 1.41 -17.35 20.61
CA LEU A 244 0.98 -18.74 20.86
C LEU A 244 2.14 -19.74 20.76
N LEU A 245 3.06 -19.52 19.81
CA LEU A 245 4.18 -20.41 19.55
C LEU A 245 5.51 -19.65 19.59
N PRO A 246 6.15 -19.48 20.77
CA PRO A 246 7.39 -18.71 20.91
C PRO A 246 8.54 -19.17 20.01
N GLU A 247 8.67 -20.46 19.75
CA GLU A 247 9.78 -21.06 18.98
C GLU A 247 9.57 -21.09 17.46
N THR A 248 8.37 -20.73 16.98
CA THR A 248 8.01 -20.84 15.56
C THR A 248 8.55 -19.67 14.75
N LYS A 249 9.14 -20.01 13.59
CA LYS A 249 9.57 -19.03 12.60
C LYS A 249 8.37 -18.46 11.87
N VAL A 250 8.16 -17.16 12.03
CA VAL A 250 7.06 -16.42 11.39
C VAL A 250 7.64 -15.49 10.34
N THR A 251 7.10 -15.58 9.13
CA THR A 251 7.38 -14.66 8.03
C THR A 251 6.16 -13.78 7.79
N ALA A 252 6.37 -12.48 7.59
CA ALA A 252 5.31 -11.53 7.29
C ALA A 252 5.62 -10.83 5.95
N LEU A 253 4.64 -10.80 5.05
CA LEU A 253 4.81 -10.23 3.72
C LEU A 253 3.66 -9.29 3.38
N ASP A 254 3.99 -8.08 2.94
CA ASP A 254 3.01 -7.09 2.49
C ASP A 254 3.59 -6.17 1.42
N ASP A 255 2.72 -5.71 0.52
CA ASP A 255 3.06 -4.79 -0.56
C ASP A 255 3.30 -3.36 -0.03
N ASN A 256 2.69 -3.00 1.10
CA ASN A 256 2.76 -1.67 1.69
C ASN A 256 3.94 -1.56 2.68
N PHE A 257 4.83 -0.59 2.42
CA PHE A 257 5.98 -0.30 3.26
C PHE A 257 5.59 0.06 4.70
N LEU A 258 4.51 0.82 4.89
CA LEU A 258 4.02 1.22 6.22
C LEU A 258 3.39 0.03 6.97
N ALA A 259 2.84 -0.95 6.25
CA ALA A 259 2.31 -2.19 6.81
C ALA A 259 3.45 -3.05 7.36
N ILE A 260 4.46 -3.37 6.54
CA ILE A 260 5.67 -4.08 7.00
C ILE A 260 6.38 -3.35 8.13
N SER A 261 6.45 -2.02 8.08
CA SER A 261 7.03 -1.24 9.18
C SER A 261 6.22 -1.37 10.46
N SER A 262 4.89 -1.47 10.37
CA SER A 262 4.02 -1.72 11.52
C SER A 262 4.18 -3.16 12.04
N ALA A 263 4.27 -4.15 11.15
CA ALA A 263 4.50 -5.56 11.52
C ALA A 263 5.80 -5.72 12.32
N LYS A 264 6.87 -5.03 11.93
CA LYS A 264 8.15 -5.00 12.66
C LYS A 264 8.04 -4.42 14.07
N LEU A 265 7.09 -3.51 14.33
CA LEU A 265 6.84 -2.99 15.68
C LEU A 265 6.07 -3.98 16.55
N ASN A 266 5.27 -4.85 15.95
CA ASN A 266 4.31 -5.71 16.63
C ASN A 266 4.80 -7.14 16.85
N VAL A 267 5.78 -7.57 16.05
CA VAL A 267 6.39 -8.90 16.13
C VAL A 267 7.82 -8.70 16.59
N THR A 268 8.05 -8.83 17.90
CA THR A 268 9.35 -8.56 18.54
C THR A 268 10.27 -9.78 18.62
N LYS A 269 10.12 -10.73 17.69
CA LYS A 269 10.91 -11.95 17.67
C LYS A 269 12.12 -11.81 16.75
N ASP A 270 13.28 -12.19 17.25
CA ASP A 270 14.54 -12.15 16.48
C ASP A 270 14.50 -13.04 15.23
N GLN A 271 13.72 -14.13 15.25
CA GLN A 271 13.59 -15.06 14.12
C GLN A 271 12.51 -14.65 13.11
N ALA A 272 11.78 -13.56 13.34
CA ALA A 272 10.74 -13.13 12.41
C ALA A 272 11.35 -12.49 11.14
N GLU A 273 10.85 -12.90 9.98
CA GLU A 273 11.27 -12.34 8.69
C GLU A 273 10.19 -11.43 8.12
N PHE A 274 10.59 -10.31 7.52
CA PHE A 274 9.66 -9.31 6.97
C PHE A 274 10.02 -8.95 5.54
N TYR A 275 9.07 -9.12 4.63
CA TYR A 275 9.24 -8.89 3.20
C TYR A 275 8.31 -7.77 2.71
N TRP A 276 8.90 -6.65 2.28
CA TRP A 276 8.18 -5.62 1.53
C TRP A 276 8.08 -6.03 0.06
N ALA A 277 6.98 -6.70 -0.30
CA ALA A 277 6.78 -7.31 -1.62
C ALA A 277 5.29 -7.55 -1.95
N ASP A 278 4.98 -7.53 -3.24
CA ASP A 278 3.66 -7.87 -3.83
C ASP A 278 3.54 -9.36 -4.22
N SER A 279 4.48 -10.20 -3.80
CA SER A 279 4.59 -11.59 -4.24
C SER A 279 5.39 -12.46 -3.27
N ILE A 280 4.89 -13.67 -2.99
CA ILE A 280 5.55 -14.67 -2.14
C ILE A 280 6.91 -15.09 -2.71
N LYS A 281 7.12 -14.90 -4.02
CA LYS A 281 8.41 -15.12 -4.69
C LYS A 281 9.58 -14.35 -4.07
N ALA A 282 9.32 -13.28 -3.30
CA ALA A 282 10.34 -12.58 -2.54
C ALA A 282 11.01 -13.47 -1.47
N CYS A 283 10.31 -14.50 -0.98
CA CYS A 283 10.81 -15.51 -0.04
C CYS A 283 11.69 -16.59 -0.73
N LYS A 284 11.98 -16.45 -2.04
CA LYS A 284 12.87 -17.34 -2.81
C LYS A 284 12.44 -18.81 -2.74
N ASP A 285 13.29 -19.68 -2.18
CA ASP A 285 13.08 -21.13 -2.10
C ASP A 285 12.43 -21.59 -0.78
N GLN A 286 12.08 -20.65 0.11
CA GLN A 286 11.40 -20.98 1.36
C GLN A 286 10.06 -21.66 1.08
N LYS A 287 9.75 -22.68 1.86
CA LYS A 287 8.45 -23.34 1.90
C LYS A 287 7.81 -23.20 3.26
N PHE A 288 6.49 -23.17 3.26
CA PHE A 288 5.67 -22.96 4.46
C PHE A 288 4.82 -24.18 4.75
N ASP A 289 4.61 -24.46 6.03
CA ASP A 289 3.67 -25.48 6.49
C ASP A 289 2.27 -24.87 6.68
N LEU A 290 2.23 -23.57 6.96
CA LEU A 290 0.99 -22.81 7.15
C LEU A 290 1.13 -21.42 6.51
N ILE A 291 0.20 -21.08 5.62
CA ILE A 291 0.04 -19.72 5.11
C ILE A 291 -1.31 -19.19 5.61
N LEU A 292 -1.30 -18.05 6.30
CA LEU A 292 -2.47 -17.37 6.82
C LEU A 292 -2.70 -16.08 6.04
N CYS A 293 -3.95 -15.77 5.68
CA CYS A 293 -4.24 -14.57 4.89
C CYS A 293 -5.62 -13.96 5.15
N ASN A 294 -5.65 -12.65 5.37
CA ASN A 294 -6.83 -11.81 5.14
C ASN A 294 -6.56 -10.98 3.87
N PRO A 295 -6.93 -11.48 2.67
CA PRO A 295 -6.48 -10.90 1.42
C PRO A 295 -7.08 -9.52 1.17
N PRO A 296 -6.37 -8.64 0.43
CA PRO A 296 -6.93 -7.36 0.01
C PRO A 296 -8.16 -7.59 -0.87
N PHE A 297 -9.26 -6.89 -0.58
CA PHE A 297 -10.48 -6.91 -1.39
C PHE A 297 -10.70 -5.62 -2.18
N HIS A 298 -9.85 -4.61 -1.96
CA HIS A 298 -9.84 -3.36 -2.71
C HIS A 298 -8.43 -3.05 -3.23
N PHE A 299 -8.33 -2.61 -4.48
CA PHE A 299 -7.13 -1.97 -5.02
C PHE A 299 -7.47 -0.51 -5.31
N GLU A 300 -6.83 0.42 -4.59
CA GLU A 300 -7.20 1.85 -4.55
C GLU A 300 -8.69 2.07 -4.19
N TYR A 301 -9.52 2.28 -5.20
CA TYR A 301 -10.96 2.56 -5.09
C TYR A 301 -11.83 1.48 -5.75
N GLU A 302 -11.24 0.36 -6.18
CA GLU A 302 -11.87 -0.66 -7.01
C GLU A 302 -11.93 -2.02 -6.30
N ASN A 303 -13.02 -2.77 -6.50
CA ASN A 303 -13.09 -4.17 -6.13
C ASN A 303 -12.39 -4.99 -7.20
N ASN A 304 -11.20 -5.50 -6.90
CA ASN A 304 -10.46 -6.35 -7.83
C ASN A 304 -9.86 -7.54 -7.08
N ILE A 305 -10.34 -8.75 -7.42
CA ILE A 305 -9.86 -10.01 -6.84
C ILE A 305 -8.61 -10.56 -7.54
N GLU A 306 -8.18 -10.00 -8.68
CA GLU A 306 -7.02 -10.47 -9.46
C GLU A 306 -5.75 -10.55 -8.60
N VAL A 307 -5.54 -9.59 -7.69
CA VAL A 307 -4.42 -9.59 -6.75
C VAL A 307 -4.52 -10.78 -5.80
N ALA A 308 -5.69 -10.99 -5.18
CA ALA A 308 -5.92 -12.12 -4.28
C ALA A 308 -5.73 -13.47 -5.02
N LEU A 309 -6.27 -13.61 -6.23
CA LEU A 309 -6.12 -14.83 -7.03
C LEU A 309 -4.67 -15.10 -7.46
N LYS A 310 -3.87 -14.07 -7.70
CA LYS A 310 -2.42 -14.22 -7.89
C LYS A 310 -1.76 -14.76 -6.62
N LEU A 311 -2.10 -14.19 -5.45
CA LEU A 311 -1.56 -14.63 -4.17
C LEU A 311 -1.98 -16.06 -3.82
N PHE A 312 -3.19 -16.51 -4.17
CA PHE A 312 -3.65 -17.87 -3.90
C PHE A 312 -2.87 -18.91 -4.72
N ARG A 313 -2.55 -18.60 -5.97
CA ARG A 313 -1.67 -19.45 -6.81
C ARG A 313 -0.29 -19.56 -6.19
N GLU A 314 0.30 -18.42 -5.80
CA GLU A 314 1.60 -18.41 -5.15
C GLU A 314 1.57 -19.14 -3.80
N ALA A 315 0.48 -19.06 -3.04
CA ALA A 315 0.34 -19.80 -1.78
C ALA A 315 0.38 -21.32 -2.01
N SER A 316 -0.33 -21.83 -3.03
CA SER A 316 -0.26 -23.25 -3.42
C SER A 316 1.17 -23.66 -3.81
N ASP A 317 1.86 -22.83 -4.61
CA ASP A 317 3.24 -23.10 -5.04
C ASP A 317 4.23 -23.15 -3.85
N PHE A 318 4.04 -22.30 -2.84
CA PHE A 318 4.97 -22.10 -1.73
C PHE A 318 4.67 -22.93 -0.47
N LEU A 319 3.56 -23.67 -0.43
CA LEU A 319 3.30 -24.64 0.63
C LEU A 319 4.14 -25.91 0.47
N ASN A 320 4.48 -26.55 1.59
CA ASN A 320 4.93 -27.94 1.65
C ASN A 320 3.77 -28.89 1.31
N GLU A 321 4.09 -30.10 0.86
CA GLU A 321 3.08 -31.16 0.70
C GLU A 321 2.37 -31.41 2.04
N GLY A 322 1.04 -31.43 2.02
CA GLY A 322 0.21 -31.50 3.23
C GLY A 322 0.14 -30.21 4.05
N GLY A 323 0.82 -29.14 3.64
CA GLY A 323 0.72 -27.82 4.25
C GLY A 323 -0.64 -27.16 3.99
N GLU A 324 -0.99 -26.18 4.82
CA GLU A 324 -2.29 -25.53 4.80
C GLU A 324 -2.23 -24.05 4.41
N PHE A 325 -3.11 -23.63 3.51
CA PHE A 325 -3.48 -22.24 3.30
C PHE A 325 -4.83 -21.96 3.98
N ARG A 326 -4.84 -21.12 5.02
CA ARG A 326 -6.06 -20.71 5.71
C ARG A 326 -6.35 -19.24 5.49
N ILE A 327 -7.53 -18.96 4.95
CA ILE A 327 -7.96 -17.60 4.63
C ILE A 327 -9.27 -17.25 5.27
N VAL A 328 -9.47 -15.95 5.51
CA VAL A 328 -10.78 -15.37 5.77
C VAL A 328 -11.19 -14.46 4.62
N ALA A 329 -12.45 -14.52 4.19
CA ALA A 329 -12.93 -13.68 3.10
C ALA A 329 -14.41 -13.34 3.25
N ASN A 330 -14.87 -12.30 2.54
CA ASN A 330 -16.30 -12.08 2.37
C ASN A 330 -16.89 -13.15 1.45
N THR A 331 -18.01 -13.74 1.85
CA THR A 331 -18.69 -14.83 1.12
C THR A 331 -19.13 -14.45 -0.30
N HIS A 332 -19.46 -13.18 -0.55
CA HIS A 332 -19.86 -12.70 -1.89
C HIS A 332 -18.72 -12.72 -2.92
N LEU A 333 -17.45 -12.83 -2.48
CA LEU A 333 -16.28 -12.90 -3.37
C LEU A 333 -16.11 -14.30 -4.00
N ASN A 334 -16.82 -15.31 -3.49
CA ASN A 334 -16.87 -16.67 -4.03
C ASN A 334 -15.49 -17.33 -4.26
N TYR A 335 -14.52 -17.08 -3.37
CA TYR A 335 -13.14 -17.57 -3.52
C TYR A 335 -13.01 -19.10 -3.53
N ARG A 336 -13.93 -19.84 -2.90
CA ARG A 336 -13.90 -21.32 -2.89
C ARG A 336 -13.84 -21.92 -4.30
N SER A 337 -14.57 -21.34 -5.26
CA SER A 337 -14.55 -21.81 -6.65
C SER A 337 -13.15 -21.76 -7.27
N HIS A 338 -12.40 -20.69 -7.01
CA HIS A 338 -11.03 -20.54 -7.49
C HIS A 338 -10.04 -21.44 -6.73
N LEU A 339 -10.22 -21.58 -5.41
CA LEU A 339 -9.34 -22.39 -4.57
C LEU A 339 -9.45 -23.89 -4.89
N ASN A 340 -10.63 -24.38 -5.28
CA ASN A 340 -10.83 -25.78 -5.68
C ASN A 340 -9.97 -26.19 -6.89
N HIS A 341 -9.50 -25.24 -7.70
CA HIS A 341 -8.61 -25.51 -8.82
C HIS A 341 -7.12 -25.52 -8.44
N LEU A 342 -6.78 -25.09 -7.22
CA LEU A 342 -5.40 -24.85 -6.79
C LEU A 342 -4.92 -25.78 -5.66
N PHE A 343 -5.85 -26.45 -4.98
CA PHE A 343 -5.59 -27.19 -3.75
C PHE A 343 -6.28 -28.56 -3.79
N SER A 344 -5.63 -29.58 -3.23
CA SER A 344 -6.15 -30.95 -3.19
C SER A 344 -7.46 -31.07 -2.38
N LYS A 345 -7.61 -30.27 -1.33
CA LYS A 345 -8.80 -30.24 -0.47
C LYS A 345 -9.13 -28.84 0.00
N VAL A 346 -10.37 -28.40 -0.21
CA VAL A 346 -10.88 -27.10 0.23
C VAL A 346 -12.11 -27.30 1.13
N LYS A 347 -12.09 -26.71 2.33
CA LYS A 347 -13.17 -26.83 3.32
C LYS A 347 -13.52 -25.47 3.92
N GLN A 348 -14.81 -25.14 3.97
CA GLN A 348 -15.27 -24.04 4.82
C GLN A 348 -15.21 -24.49 6.28
N ILE A 349 -14.38 -23.82 7.09
CA ILE A 349 -14.24 -24.07 8.52
C ILE A 349 -15.43 -23.48 9.27
N ILE A 350 -15.76 -22.22 8.98
CA ILE A 350 -16.91 -21.53 9.55
C ILE A 350 -17.43 -20.46 8.58
N LYS A 351 -18.73 -20.18 8.67
CA LYS A 351 -19.36 -18.97 8.12
C LYS A 351 -19.90 -18.14 9.27
N SER A 352 -19.45 -16.90 9.39
CA SER A 352 -19.88 -15.95 10.42
C SER A 352 -20.36 -14.66 9.77
N GLY A 353 -21.68 -14.50 9.73
CA GLY A 353 -22.34 -13.40 9.01
C GLY A 353 -21.96 -13.39 7.52
N LYS A 354 -21.33 -12.29 7.08
CA LYS A 354 -20.87 -12.12 5.70
C LYS A 354 -19.49 -12.73 5.41
N TYR A 355 -18.77 -13.19 6.43
CA TYR A 355 -17.42 -13.74 6.30
C TYR A 355 -17.42 -15.28 6.35
N GLU A 356 -16.41 -15.89 5.74
CA GLU A 356 -16.11 -17.31 5.88
C GLU A 356 -14.61 -17.52 6.08
N VAL A 357 -14.25 -18.54 6.87
CA VAL A 357 -12.89 -19.06 6.97
C VAL A 357 -12.80 -20.33 6.14
N ILE A 358 -11.79 -20.40 5.27
CA ILE A 358 -11.59 -21.49 4.33
C ILE A 358 -10.21 -22.09 4.58
N SER A 359 -10.17 -23.40 4.72
CA SER A 359 -8.95 -24.23 4.80
C SER A 359 -8.69 -24.87 3.45
N CYS A 360 -7.47 -24.76 2.96
CA CYS A 360 -7.03 -25.37 1.71
C CYS A 360 -5.74 -26.16 1.96
N ILE A 361 -5.75 -27.47 1.69
CA ILE A 361 -4.56 -28.33 1.82
C ILE A 361 -3.90 -28.46 0.46
N LYS A 362 -2.57 -28.38 0.42
CA LYS A 362 -1.79 -28.56 -0.81
C LYS A 362 -2.11 -29.91 -1.46
#